data_AF-A0A6B3BYV4-F1
#
_entry.id   AF-A0A6B3BYV4-F1
#
_cell.length_a   1.000
_cell.length_b   1.000
_cell.length_c   1.000
_cell.angle_alpha   90.00
_cell.angle_beta   90.00
_cell.angle_gamma   90.00
#
_symmetry.space_group_name_H-M   'P 1'
#
loop_
_entity.id
_entity.type
_entity.pdbx_description
1 polymer ?
#
loop_
_entity_poly.entity_id
_entity_poly.type
_entity_poly.pdbx_seq_one_letter_code
_entity_poly.pdbx_strand_id
1 'polypeptide(L)'
;MIILDHTAVLALCRGHRLLSGLAVVEVDDPGQRAHVPALCLIAASLQLPGAAAHVGALPGLEFVPLDFAGTASVEHAVTAGLEWAYGHAVHAAASGAVEGQVLTATPEAYDGTGVWAVDIGKP
;
A
#
# COMPACT_ATOMS: atom_id res chain seq x y z
N MET A 1 -6.40 -9.63 -2.89
CA MET A 1 -6.55 -8.16 -2.74
C MET A 1 -5.30 -7.46 -3.27
N ILE A 2 -5.39 -6.31 -3.94
CA ILE A 2 -4.20 -5.55 -4.38
C ILE A 2 -3.94 -4.43 -3.36
N ILE A 3 -2.71 -4.33 -2.86
CA ILE A 3 -2.30 -3.32 -1.89
C ILE A 3 -1.18 -2.48 -2.48
N LEU A 4 -1.29 -1.16 -2.35
CA LEU A 4 -0.22 -0.22 -2.72
C LEU A 4 0.51 0.20 -1.45
N ASP A 5 1.78 -0.18 -1.33
CA ASP A 5 2.63 0.35 -0.28
C ASP A 5 3.03 1.81 -0.56
N HIS A 6 3.84 2.40 0.32
CA HIS A 6 4.24 3.80 0.18
C HIS A 6 5.09 4.06 -1.07
N THR A 7 5.87 3.08 -1.55
CA THR A 7 6.70 3.21 -2.74
C THR A 7 5.84 3.15 -4.02
N ALA A 8 4.83 2.29 -4.04
CA ALA A 8 3.84 2.24 -5.12
C ALA A 8 2.97 3.50 -5.14
N VAL A 9 2.58 4.04 -3.98
CA VAL A 9 1.90 5.34 -3.90
C VAL A 9 2.77 6.45 -4.49
N LEU A 10 4.06 6.47 -4.19
CA LEU A 10 5.00 7.44 -4.78
C LEU A 10 5.12 7.30 -6.29
N ALA A 11 5.21 6.07 -6.80
CA ALA A 11 5.25 5.80 -8.23
C ALA A 11 3.95 6.23 -8.93
N LEU A 12 2.79 5.94 -8.31
CA LEU A 12 1.48 6.39 -8.80
C LEU A 12 1.43 7.92 -8.91
N CYS A 13 1.81 8.64 -7.86
CA CYS A 13 1.86 10.11 -7.87
C CYS A 13 2.82 10.67 -8.94
N ARG A 14 3.82 9.89 -9.36
CA ARG A 14 4.77 10.25 -10.43
C ARG A 14 4.29 9.85 -11.82
N GLY A 15 3.11 9.25 -11.94
CA GLY A 15 2.49 8.89 -13.22
C GLY A 15 2.82 7.49 -13.72
N HIS A 16 3.15 6.55 -12.82
CA HIS A 16 3.43 5.17 -13.20
C HIS A 16 2.24 4.52 -13.91
N ARG A 17 2.41 4.21 -15.21
CA ARG A 17 1.31 3.86 -16.14
C ARG A 17 0.40 2.74 -15.63
N LEU A 18 0.98 1.65 -15.11
CA LEU A 18 0.19 0.51 -14.63
C LEU A 18 -0.66 0.89 -13.41
N LEU A 19 -0.08 1.65 -12.47
CA LEU A 19 -0.77 2.05 -11.25
C LEU A 19 -1.84 3.09 -11.55
N SER A 20 -1.58 4.03 -12.47
CA SER A 20 -2.59 4.98 -12.93
C SER A 20 -3.79 4.27 -13.56
N GLY A 21 -3.56 3.17 -14.30
CA GLY A 21 -4.64 2.33 -14.83
C GLY A 21 -5.53 1.73 -13.74
N LEU A 22 -4.93 1.26 -12.64
CA LEU A 22 -5.68 0.75 -11.49
C LEU A 22 -6.45 1.85 -10.75
N ALA A 23 -5.86 3.03 -10.61
CA ALA A 23 -6.40 4.09 -9.77
C ALA A 23 -7.51 4.94 -10.43
N VAL A 24 -7.62 4.93 -11.75
CA VAL A 24 -8.59 5.77 -12.50
C VAL A 24 -9.86 5.00 -12.89
N VAL A 25 -9.82 3.67 -12.88
CA VAL A 25 -11.01 2.85 -13.17
C VAL A 25 -11.91 2.84 -11.94
N GLU A 26 -13.10 3.42 -12.08
CA GLU A 26 -14.16 3.24 -11.10
C GLU A 26 -14.68 1.81 -11.22
N VAL A 27 -14.49 1.02 -10.17
CA VAL A 27 -14.99 -0.35 -10.08
C VAL A 27 -16.19 -0.37 -9.14
N ASP A 28 -17.30 -0.92 -9.62
CA ASP A 28 -18.57 -1.06 -8.87
C ASP A 28 -18.42 -1.93 -7.63
N ASP A 29 -17.49 -2.90 -7.66
CA ASP A 29 -17.13 -3.74 -6.53
C ASP A 29 -15.92 -3.14 -5.78
N PRO A 30 -16.10 -2.66 -4.53
CA PRO A 30 -15.01 -2.12 -3.73
C PRO A 30 -13.89 -3.14 -3.46
N GLY A 31 -14.19 -4.45 -3.46
CA GLY A 31 -13.20 -5.50 -3.26
C GLY A 31 -12.25 -5.70 -4.45
N GLN A 32 -12.55 -5.05 -5.58
CA GLN A 32 -11.70 -5.06 -6.78
C GLN A 32 -10.84 -3.79 -6.91
N ARG A 33 -11.04 -2.80 -6.03
CA ARG A 33 -10.20 -1.59 -6.00
C ARG A 33 -8.82 -1.89 -5.44
N ALA A 34 -7.84 -1.06 -5.78
CA ALA A 34 -6.54 -1.14 -5.14
C ALA A 34 -6.62 -0.49 -3.75
N HIS A 35 -6.12 -1.19 -2.74
CA HIS A 35 -6.18 -0.75 -1.36
C HIS A 35 -4.90 -0.01 -0.97
N VAL A 36 -5.05 1.12 -0.28
CA VAL A 36 -3.93 1.94 0.18
C VAL A 36 -3.98 2.06 1.70
N PRO A 37 -3.03 1.45 2.43
CA PRO A 37 -2.96 1.59 3.87
C PRO A 37 -2.67 3.03 4.29
N ALA A 38 -3.42 3.56 5.26
CA ALA A 38 -3.31 4.95 5.68
C ALA A 38 -1.89 5.33 6.17
N LEU A 39 -1.15 4.38 6.75
CA LEU A 39 0.23 4.63 7.20
C LEU A 39 1.20 4.75 6.01
N CYS A 40 0.94 4.03 4.92
CA CYS A 40 1.71 4.16 3.68
C CYS A 40 1.50 5.53 3.02
N LEU A 41 0.32 6.14 3.18
CA LEU A 41 0.08 7.52 2.72
C LEU A 41 0.95 8.54 3.47
N ILE A 42 1.13 8.35 4.79
CA ILE A 42 2.01 9.20 5.60
C ILE A 42 3.45 9.05 5.11
N ALA A 43 3.94 7.81 4.99
CA ALA A 43 5.29 7.53 4.49
C ALA A 43 5.54 8.13 3.09
N ALA A 44 4.59 7.98 2.17
CA ALA A 44 4.68 8.60 0.85
C ALA A 44 4.67 10.14 0.94
N SER A 45 3.80 10.71 1.78
CA SER A 45 3.68 12.17 1.93
C SER A 45 4.91 12.82 2.57
N LEU A 46 5.69 12.07 3.36
CA LEU A 46 6.99 12.53 3.87
C LEU A 46 8.04 12.68 2.76
N GLN A 47 7.93 11.92 1.67
CA GLN A 47 8.83 12.03 0.52
C GLN A 47 8.29 12.94 -0.60
N LEU A 48 6.97 12.96 -0.77
CA LEU A 48 6.28 13.79 -1.76
C LEU A 48 5.08 14.49 -1.09
N PRO A 49 5.28 15.70 -0.55
CA PRO A 49 4.21 16.47 0.08
C PRO A 49 2.99 16.60 -0.84
N GLY A 50 1.80 16.30 -0.31
CA GLY A 50 0.55 16.30 -1.07
C GLY A 50 0.18 14.95 -1.70
N ALA A 51 1.00 13.91 -1.59
CA ALA A 51 0.70 12.58 -2.11
C ALA A 51 -0.68 12.06 -1.63
N ALA A 52 -0.98 12.16 -0.32
CA ALA A 52 -2.27 11.74 0.22
C ALA A 52 -3.47 12.46 -0.40
N ALA A 53 -3.37 13.79 -0.60
CA ALA A 53 -4.44 14.57 -1.23
C ALA A 53 -4.62 14.20 -2.71
N HIS A 54 -3.51 13.94 -3.42
CA HIS A 54 -3.53 13.52 -4.81
C HIS A 54 -4.23 12.16 -4.98
N VAL A 55 -3.80 11.14 -4.24
CA VAL A 55 -4.40 9.80 -4.37
C VAL A 55 -5.80 9.72 -3.79
N GLY A 56 -6.12 10.54 -2.77
CA GLY A 56 -7.47 10.65 -2.21
C GLY A 56 -8.54 11.12 -3.21
N ALA A 57 -8.13 11.73 -4.32
CA ALA A 57 -9.02 12.16 -5.39
C ALA A 57 -9.24 11.10 -6.48
N LEU A 58 -8.56 9.94 -6.41
CA LEU A 58 -8.62 8.90 -7.44
C LEU A 58 -9.73 7.87 -7.10
N PRO A 59 -10.64 7.57 -8.06
CA PRO A 59 -11.85 6.78 -7.79
C PRO A 59 -11.60 5.27 -7.66
N GLY A 60 -10.48 4.76 -8.21
CA GLY A 60 -10.14 3.33 -8.21
C GLY A 60 -9.41 2.86 -6.95
N LEU A 61 -9.34 3.70 -5.91
CA LEU A 61 -8.62 3.40 -4.68
C LEU A 61 -9.58 3.27 -3.49
N GLU A 62 -9.23 2.35 -2.59
CA GLU A 62 -9.87 2.17 -1.30
C GLU A 62 -8.83 2.38 -0.19
N PHE A 63 -9.19 3.02 0.93
CA PHE A 63 -8.24 3.36 1.98
C PHE A 63 -8.40 2.46 3.19
N VAL A 64 -7.33 1.77 3.58
CA VAL A 64 -7.35 0.89 4.75
C VAL A 64 -7.01 1.72 6.00
N PRO A 65 -7.95 1.88 6.95
CA PRO A 65 -7.71 2.66 8.15
C PRO A 65 -6.71 1.97 9.06
N LEU A 66 -5.88 2.75 9.77
CA LEU A 66 -5.02 2.21 10.82
C LEU A 66 -5.82 2.15 12.14
N ASP A 67 -6.44 1.01 12.40
CA ASP A 67 -7.13 0.74 13.66
C ASP A 67 -6.16 0.18 14.73
N PHE A 68 -6.70 -0.25 15.87
CA PHE A 68 -5.89 -0.81 16.95
C PHE A 68 -5.17 -2.10 16.56
N ALA A 69 -5.82 -2.98 15.79
CA ALA A 69 -5.22 -4.25 15.35
C ALA A 69 -4.08 -3.99 14.36
N GLY A 70 -4.29 -3.07 13.41
CA GLY A 70 -3.25 -2.60 12.51
C GLY A 70 -2.07 -1.96 13.26
N THR A 71 -2.36 -1.15 14.27
CA THR A 71 -1.32 -0.51 15.10
C THR A 71 -0.46 -1.54 15.84
N ALA A 72 -1.08 -2.49 16.54
CA ALA A 72 -0.36 -3.56 17.25
C ALA A 72 0.45 -4.45 16.30
N SER A 73 -0.09 -4.73 15.11
CA SER A 73 0.62 -5.48 14.06
C SER A 73 1.85 -4.74 13.55
N VAL A 74 1.74 -3.42 13.31
CA VAL A 74 2.86 -2.57 12.90
C VAL A 74 3.92 -2.52 13.99
N GLU A 75 3.53 -2.30 15.25
CA GLU A 75 4.46 -2.30 16.39
C GLU A 75 5.24 -3.60 16.48
N HIS A 76 4.56 -4.74 16.35
CA HIS A 76 5.19 -6.06 16.37
C HIS A 76 6.19 -6.23 15.23
N ALA A 77 5.81 -5.88 14.00
CA ALA A 77 6.67 -5.99 12.83
C ALA A 77 7.91 -5.08 12.94
N VAL A 78 7.74 -3.85 13.44
CA VAL A 78 8.86 -2.91 13.65
C VAL A 78 9.82 -3.44 14.72
N THR A 79 9.28 -3.99 15.81
CA THR A 79 10.09 -4.62 16.86
C THR A 79 10.85 -5.85 16.33
N ALA A 80 10.31 -6.53 15.32
CA ALA A 80 10.96 -7.64 14.62
C ALA A 80 11.96 -7.19 13.54
N GLY A 81 12.15 -5.88 13.33
CA GLY A 81 13.16 -5.31 12.44
C GLY A 81 12.65 -4.84 11.08
N LEU A 82 11.33 -4.90 10.83
CA LEU A 82 10.74 -4.33 9.62
C LEU A 82 10.71 -2.80 9.71
N GLU A 83 10.99 -2.11 8.61
CA GLU A 83 10.84 -0.66 8.56
C GLU A 83 9.34 -0.28 8.64
N TRP A 84 9.00 0.73 9.45
CA TRP A 84 7.62 1.02 9.83
C TRP A 84 6.70 1.34 8.66
N ALA A 85 7.23 1.90 7.56
CA ALA A 85 6.46 2.28 6.39
C ALA A 85 5.90 1.07 5.61
N TYR A 86 6.47 -0.13 5.81
CA TYR A 86 5.98 -1.38 5.22
C TYR A 86 4.99 -2.12 6.13
N GLY A 87 5.03 -1.89 7.45
CA GLY A 87 4.29 -2.68 8.43
C GLY A 87 2.77 -2.69 8.21
N HIS A 88 2.17 -1.56 7.81
CA HIS A 88 0.73 -1.51 7.59
C HIS A 88 0.32 -2.21 6.28
N ALA A 89 1.17 -2.18 5.25
CA ALA A 89 0.95 -2.97 4.04
C ALA A 89 1.04 -4.47 4.32
N VAL A 90 1.98 -4.90 5.18
CA VAL A 90 2.06 -6.29 5.64
C VAL A 90 0.79 -6.70 6.39
N HIS A 91 0.34 -5.87 7.33
CA HIS A 91 -0.89 -6.11 8.05
C HIS A 91 -2.10 -6.22 7.10
N ALA A 92 -2.27 -5.26 6.19
CA ALA A 92 -3.37 -5.24 5.23
C ALA A 92 -3.37 -6.48 4.31
N ALA A 93 -2.19 -6.98 3.93
CA ALA A 93 -2.07 -8.18 3.08
C ALA A 93 -2.51 -9.45 3.78
N ALA A 94 -2.30 -9.52 5.10
CA ALA A 94 -2.64 -10.68 5.92
C ALA A 94 -4.07 -10.65 6.49
N SER A 95 -4.71 -9.49 6.58
CA SER A 95 -6.01 -9.33 7.27
C SER A 95 -7.25 -9.53 6.39
N GLY A 96 -7.07 -9.71 5.07
CA GLY A 96 -8.18 -9.97 4.13
C GLY A 96 -8.70 -11.41 4.15
N ALA A 97 -9.93 -11.62 3.63
CA ALA A 97 -10.51 -12.96 3.45
C ALA A 97 -9.76 -13.81 2.40
N VAL A 98 -9.02 -13.15 1.52
CA VAL A 98 -8.10 -13.73 0.54
C VAL A 98 -6.77 -13.03 0.70
N GLU A 99 -5.67 -13.77 0.69
CA GLU A 99 -4.32 -13.19 0.78
C GLU A 99 -4.14 -12.04 -0.23
N GLY A 100 -3.60 -10.94 0.27
CA GLY A 100 -3.28 -9.77 -0.53
C GLY A 100 -1.91 -9.87 -1.18
N GLN A 101 -1.78 -9.30 -2.37
CA GLN A 101 -0.47 -9.01 -2.97
C GLN A 101 -0.15 -7.53 -2.76
N VAL A 102 1.11 -7.24 -2.44
CA VAL A 102 1.59 -5.87 -2.28
C VAL A 102 2.36 -5.46 -3.53
N LEU A 103 1.88 -4.41 -4.20
CA LEU A 103 2.64 -3.74 -5.25
C LEU A 103 3.64 -2.79 -4.58
N THR A 104 4.91 -2.91 -4.95
CA THR A 104 6.02 -2.16 -4.35
C THR A 104 7.17 -1.98 -5.35
N ALA A 105 7.99 -0.94 -5.16
CA ALA A 105 9.25 -0.73 -5.87
C ALA A 105 10.46 -1.35 -5.13
N THR A 106 10.24 -1.91 -3.94
CA THR A 106 11.27 -2.51 -3.08
C THR A 106 10.81 -3.88 -2.59
N PRO A 107 10.60 -4.87 -3.49
CA PRO A 107 10.06 -6.19 -3.12
C PRO A 107 10.90 -6.90 -2.05
N GLU A 108 12.22 -6.68 -2.02
CA GLU A 108 13.13 -7.23 -1.01
C GLU A 108 12.83 -6.78 0.42
N ALA A 109 12.14 -5.65 0.61
CA ALA A 109 11.73 -5.18 1.93
C ALA A 109 10.67 -6.08 2.58
N TYR A 110 10.05 -6.96 1.80
CA TYR A 110 9.03 -7.92 2.24
C TYR A 110 9.60 -9.33 2.50
N ASP A 111 10.91 -9.55 2.31
CA ASP A 111 11.52 -10.84 2.58
C ASP A 111 11.30 -11.28 4.04
N GLY A 112 10.83 -12.51 4.23
CA GLY A 112 10.55 -13.06 5.56
C GLY A 112 9.24 -12.59 6.21
N THR A 113 8.47 -11.70 5.56
CA THR A 113 7.16 -11.23 6.07
C THR A 113 6.00 -12.18 5.75
N GLY A 114 6.20 -13.12 4.82
CA GLY A 114 5.16 -14.03 4.32
C GLY A 114 4.19 -13.40 3.31
N VAL A 115 4.38 -12.12 2.98
CA VAL A 115 3.54 -11.38 2.02
C VAL A 115 4.03 -11.58 0.60
N TRP A 116 3.09 -11.74 -0.33
CA TRP A 116 3.42 -11.75 -1.76
C TRP A 116 3.67 -10.33 -2.27
N ALA A 117 4.94 -9.93 -2.34
CA ALA A 117 5.35 -8.67 -2.96
C ALA A 117 5.53 -8.81 -4.47
N VAL A 118 5.00 -7.85 -5.22
CA VAL A 118 5.08 -7.76 -6.68
C VAL A 118 5.81 -6.47 -7.02
N ASP A 119 6.94 -6.62 -7.70
CA ASP A 119 7.73 -5.50 -8.22
C ASP A 119 6.92 -4.74 -9.29
N ILE A 120 6.72 -3.45 -9.08
CA ILE A 120 6.07 -2.57 -10.07
C ILE A 120 7.01 -2.15 -11.19
N GLY A 121 8.31 -2.42 -11.06
CA GLY A 121 9.34 -1.98 -11.98
C GLY A 121 9.79 -0.54 -11.71
N LYS A 122 10.46 0.06 -12.70
CA LYS A 122 10.98 1.42 -12.56
C LYS A 122 9.83 2.43 -12.44
N PRO A 123 9.89 3.37 -11.48
CA PRO A 123 8.90 4.43 -11.31
C PRO A 123 8.77 5.33 -12.54
#